data_AF-A0AAD9DN69-F1
#
_entry.id   AF-A0AAD9DN69-F1
#
_cell.length_a   1.000
_cell.length_b   1.000
_cell.length_c   1.000
_cell.angle_alpha   90.00
_cell.angle_beta   90.00
_cell.angle_gamma   90.00
#
_symmetry.space_group_name_H-M   'P 1'
#
loop_
_entity.id
_entity.type
_entity.pdbx_description
1 polymer ?
#
loop_
_entity_poly.entity_id
_entity_poly.type
_entity_poly.pdbx_seq_one_letter_code
_entity_poly.pdbx_strand_id
1 'polypeptide(L)'
;MGRAVLGYIPKTQISKAQGKERHYLFQEEIQAGVEEERVSRAVGFWQQGAWTRWENTLQHRISRLNIMQADFHHVLFLVQAVYDVLPSPANLHAWGKNETPTCLLCSRRGSLEHLLSSCPKALADGCYWWRHDRVLKAVAESIALAISTSKHHHAKKKVITFIKAGDKSQARPRTTTGLLHTASDWQLQVDLGRQLKFPQHIAETSLCPDMVITSAASKQLIMLELTVPWEESMEETNERKHAKYQVLLEMCRGRGWRMSYEPIEVGCRGFAVCSLCRALSRLGISGMAKKMAIQSATEATEKIT
;
A
#
# COMPACT_ATOMS: atom_id res chain seq x y z
N MET A 1 -0.05 12.45 5.07
CA MET A 1 -0.60 13.25 6.20
C MET A 1 0.04 14.62 6.16
N GLY A 2 -0.71 15.70 6.39
CA GLY A 2 -0.17 17.06 6.33
C GLY A 2 0.71 17.39 7.54
N ARG A 3 1.84 18.06 7.30
CA ARG A 3 2.72 18.58 8.35
C ARG A 3 1.93 19.55 9.25
N ALA A 4 2.03 19.35 10.56
CA ALA A 4 1.35 20.19 11.54
C ALA A 4 1.94 21.61 11.52
N VAL A 5 1.13 22.59 11.13
CA VAL A 5 1.25 23.98 11.61
C VAL A 5 0.83 24.00 13.08
N LEU A 6 1.26 25.01 13.87
CA LEU A 6 0.84 25.32 15.25
C LEU A 6 -0.67 25.12 15.43
N GLY A 7 -1.06 23.89 15.73
CA GLY A 7 -2.43 23.42 15.80
C GLY A 7 -2.69 23.07 17.24
N TYR A 8 -3.64 23.77 17.84
CA TYR A 8 -4.23 23.38 19.11
C TYR A 8 -4.72 21.92 18.99
N ILE A 9 -4.02 20.99 19.66
CA ILE A 9 -4.50 19.63 19.84
C ILE A 9 -5.67 19.73 20.82
N PRO A 10 -6.91 19.39 20.42
CA PRO A 10 -8.03 19.43 21.35
C PRO A 10 -7.71 18.49 22.50
N LYS A 11 -7.44 19.03 23.70
CA LYS A 11 -7.30 18.20 24.89
C LYS A 11 -8.62 17.49 25.12
N THR A 12 -8.60 16.16 25.02
CA THR A 12 -9.70 15.28 25.36
C THR A 12 -10.18 15.65 26.77
N GLN A 13 -11.40 16.18 26.91
CA GLN A 13 -11.89 16.67 28.20
C GLN A 13 -12.27 15.49 29.11
N ILE A 14 -11.27 14.83 29.68
CA ILE A 14 -11.40 13.73 30.65
C ILE A 14 -12.26 14.15 31.85
N SER A 15 -12.27 15.45 32.17
CA SER A 15 -13.07 16.03 33.25
C SER A 15 -14.59 15.87 33.07
N LYS A 16 -15.08 15.66 31.84
CA LYS A 16 -16.51 15.49 31.55
C LYS A 16 -16.96 14.03 31.43
N ALA A 17 -16.02 13.09 31.30
CA ALA A 17 -16.32 11.66 31.17
C ALA A 17 -16.51 11.01 32.55
N GLN A 18 -17.38 10.01 32.64
CA GLN A 18 -17.63 9.26 33.87
C GLN A 18 -17.45 7.74 33.68
N GLY A 19 -17.12 7.04 34.77
CA GLY A 19 -17.01 5.57 34.77
C GLY A 19 -15.99 5.02 33.77
N LYS A 20 -16.43 4.03 32.97
CA LYS A 20 -15.57 3.32 31.99
C LYS A 20 -15.01 4.25 30.90
N GLU A 21 -15.78 5.24 30.47
CA GLU A 21 -15.37 6.20 29.46
C GLU A 21 -14.20 7.06 29.96
N ARG A 22 -14.26 7.53 31.21
CA ARG A 22 -13.17 8.27 31.83
C ARG A 22 -11.88 7.45 31.90
N HIS A 23 -11.99 6.18 32.28
CA HIS A 23 -10.84 5.29 32.36
C HIS A 23 -10.21 5.04 30.99
N TYR A 24 -11.03 4.84 29.95
CA TYR A 24 -10.57 4.70 28.58
C TYR A 24 -9.84 5.96 28.07
N LEU A 25 -10.44 7.15 28.22
CA LEU A 25 -9.82 8.40 27.77
C LEU A 25 -8.52 8.72 28.53
N PHE A 26 -8.46 8.37 29.81
CA PHE A 26 -7.24 8.50 30.61
C PHE A 26 -6.13 7.55 30.14
N GLN A 27 -6.48 6.30 29.81
CA GLN A 27 -5.52 5.36 29.22
C GLN A 27 -5.01 5.86 27.85
N GLU A 28 -5.89 6.39 27.01
CA GLU A 28 -5.49 6.98 25.72
C GLU A 28 -4.56 8.18 25.91
N GLU A 29 -4.82 9.08 26.88
CA GLU A 29 -3.93 10.22 27.15
C GLU A 29 -2.56 9.77 27.65
N ILE A 30 -2.50 8.83 28.59
CA ILE A 30 -1.22 8.26 29.07
C ILE A 30 -0.49 7.61 27.89
N GLN A 31 -1.18 6.80 27.09
CA GLN A 31 -0.57 6.12 25.96
C GLN A 31 -0.05 7.13 24.93
N ALA A 32 -0.79 8.21 24.67
CA ALA A 32 -0.36 9.29 23.79
C ALA A 32 0.90 9.99 24.33
N GLY A 33 0.96 10.31 25.63
CA GLY A 33 2.13 10.94 26.23
C GLY A 33 3.37 10.04 26.22
N VAL A 34 3.21 8.75 26.52
CA VAL A 34 4.30 7.76 26.44
C VAL A 34 4.78 7.59 24.99
N GLU A 35 3.85 7.55 24.03
CA GLU A 35 4.18 7.44 22.62
C GLU A 35 4.91 8.70 22.11
N GLU A 36 4.50 9.89 22.54
CA GLU A 36 5.15 11.16 22.22
C GLU A 36 6.59 11.21 22.73
N GLU A 37 6.84 10.78 23.98
CA GLU A 37 8.20 10.69 24.54
C GLU A 37 9.06 9.68 23.75
N ARG A 38 8.49 8.52 23.42
CA ARG A 38 9.17 7.48 22.64
C ARG A 38 9.55 7.98 21.26
N VAL A 39 8.62 8.63 20.55
CA VAL A 39 8.86 9.21 19.21
C VAL A 39 9.91 10.32 19.31
N SER A 40 9.83 11.19 20.31
CA SER A 40 10.80 12.27 20.52
C SER A 40 12.22 11.74 20.70
N ARG A 41 12.39 10.66 21.48
CA ARG A 41 13.68 9.97 21.60
C ARG A 41 14.11 9.31 20.29
N ALA A 42 13.17 8.67 19.59
CA ALA A 42 13.44 7.97 18.34
C ALA A 42 13.98 8.91 17.25
N VAL A 43 13.44 10.13 17.14
CA VAL A 43 13.91 11.15 16.16
C VAL A 43 15.40 11.46 16.31
N GLY A 44 15.97 11.32 17.51
CA GLY A 44 17.41 11.52 17.75
C GLY A 44 18.32 10.43 17.15
N PHE A 45 17.77 9.28 16.77
CA PHE A 45 18.54 8.18 16.18
C PHE A 45 18.46 8.20 14.66
N TRP A 46 19.60 8.45 13.99
CA TRP A 46 19.64 8.53 12.53
C TRP A 46 19.14 7.25 11.83
N GLN A 47 19.63 6.08 12.26
CA GLN A 47 19.32 4.78 11.64
C GLN A 47 18.09 4.13 12.27
N GLN A 48 18.10 3.90 13.59
CA GLN A 48 17.01 3.23 14.31
C GLN A 48 15.75 4.09 14.40
N GLY A 49 15.89 5.41 14.30
CA GLY A 49 14.79 6.36 14.25
C GLY A 49 14.29 6.68 12.84
N ALA A 50 14.87 6.07 11.80
CA ALA A 50 14.51 6.40 10.42
C ALA A 50 13.01 6.24 10.11
N TRP A 51 12.34 5.29 10.78
CA TRP A 51 10.89 5.08 10.67
C TRP A 51 10.05 6.30 11.08
N THR A 52 10.58 7.21 11.90
CA THR A 52 9.89 8.47 12.25
C THR A 52 9.74 9.42 11.07
N ARG A 53 10.56 9.23 10.03
CA ARG A 53 10.58 10.03 8.79
C ARG A 53 9.75 9.38 7.67
N TRP A 54 9.20 8.18 7.90
CA TRP A 54 8.40 7.49 6.88
C TRP A 54 7.06 8.19 6.66
N GLU A 55 6.92 8.81 5.50
CA GLU A 55 5.68 9.45 5.09
C GLU A 55 4.75 8.43 4.40
N ASN A 56 3.44 8.57 4.62
CA ASN A 56 2.39 7.80 3.93
C ASN A 56 2.42 6.26 4.13
N THR A 57 3.25 5.71 5.02
CA THR A 57 3.21 4.30 5.42
C THR A 57 2.01 4.02 6.32
N LEU A 58 1.30 2.92 6.07
CA LEU A 58 0.26 2.45 6.97
C LEU A 58 0.90 1.86 8.23
N GLN A 59 0.27 2.11 9.37
CA GLN A 59 0.68 1.46 10.61
C GLN A 59 0.51 -0.06 10.48
N HIS A 60 1.62 -0.78 10.54
CA HIS A 60 1.60 -2.24 10.59
C HIS A 60 1.25 -2.68 12.02
N ARG A 61 -0.03 -3.00 12.26
CA ARG A 61 -0.50 -3.42 13.58
C ARG A 61 -0.28 -4.92 13.76
N ILE A 62 0.80 -5.27 14.47
CA ILE A 62 1.01 -6.64 14.94
C ILE A 62 0.05 -6.91 16.11
N SER A 63 -1.00 -7.68 15.86
CA SER A 63 -1.94 -8.06 16.93
C SER A 63 -1.31 -9.09 17.88
N ARG A 64 -1.78 -9.18 19.13
CA ARG A 64 -1.30 -10.23 20.05
C ARG A 64 -1.53 -11.63 19.49
N LEU A 65 -2.63 -11.84 18.76
CA LEU A 65 -2.89 -13.09 18.05
C LEU A 65 -1.84 -13.31 16.96
N ASN A 66 -1.46 -12.28 16.20
CA ASN A 66 -0.40 -12.37 15.21
C ASN A 66 0.92 -12.73 15.89
N ILE A 67 1.27 -12.15 17.05
CA ILE A 67 2.51 -12.51 17.76
C ILE A 67 2.50 -13.98 18.21
N MET A 68 1.35 -14.47 18.68
CA MET A 68 1.22 -15.85 19.18
C MET A 68 1.11 -16.89 18.06
N GLN A 69 0.61 -16.50 16.89
CA GLN A 69 0.38 -17.39 15.74
C GLN A 69 1.47 -17.26 14.67
N ALA A 70 2.14 -16.12 14.59
CA ALA A 70 3.23 -15.91 13.63
C ALA A 70 4.45 -16.68 14.07
N ASP A 71 5.25 -17.04 13.08
CA ASP A 71 6.60 -17.52 13.31
C ASP A 71 7.39 -16.45 14.08
N PHE A 72 8.04 -16.85 15.16
CA PHE A 72 8.92 -15.99 15.94
C PHE A 72 9.94 -15.28 15.04
N HIS A 73 10.46 -15.99 14.04
CA HIS A 73 11.43 -15.43 13.09
C HIS A 73 10.83 -14.32 12.23
N HIS A 74 9.55 -14.41 11.89
CA HIS A 74 8.86 -13.39 11.10
C HIS A 74 8.68 -12.10 11.90
N VAL A 75 8.24 -12.21 13.16
CA VAL A 75 8.12 -11.03 14.05
C VAL A 75 9.49 -10.41 14.31
N LEU A 76 10.52 -11.23 14.55
CA LEU A 76 11.88 -10.77 14.75
C LEU A 76 12.40 -10.02 13.51
N PHE A 77 12.19 -10.57 12.32
CA PHE A 77 12.54 -9.94 11.05
C PHE A 77 11.89 -8.57 10.92
N LEU A 78 10.57 -8.46 11.14
CA LEU A 78 9.84 -7.19 11.02
C LEU A 78 10.38 -6.12 11.98
N VAL A 79 10.61 -6.49 13.24
CA VAL A 79 11.17 -5.56 14.23
C VAL A 79 12.57 -5.13 13.81
N GLN A 80 13.44 -6.07 13.43
CA GLN A 80 14.80 -5.76 13.01
C GLN A 80 14.85 -4.94 11.71
N ALA A 81 13.92 -5.18 10.79
CA ALA A 81 13.79 -4.44 9.56
C ALA A 81 13.39 -2.99 9.84
N VAL A 82 12.45 -2.71 10.75
CA VAL A 82 12.05 -1.33 11.12
C VAL A 82 13.23 -0.54 11.66
N TYR A 83 13.98 -1.11 12.59
CA TYR A 83 15.08 -0.42 13.25
C TYR A 83 16.41 -0.47 12.47
N ASP A 84 16.42 -1.07 11.27
CA ASP A 84 17.63 -1.30 10.47
C ASP A 84 18.75 -1.96 11.29
N VAL A 85 18.42 -3.08 11.93
CA VAL A 85 19.34 -3.89 12.73
C VAL A 85 19.40 -5.34 12.23
N LEU A 86 18.96 -5.59 11.00
CA LEU A 86 19.21 -6.86 10.31
C LEU A 86 20.72 -7.02 10.01
N PRO A 87 21.23 -8.25 9.89
CA PRO A 87 22.66 -8.54 9.70
C PRO A 87 23.14 -8.22 8.27
N SER A 88 23.02 -6.97 7.84
CA SER A 88 23.64 -6.46 6.61
C SER A 88 25.17 -6.38 6.77
N PRO A 89 25.97 -6.46 5.69
CA PRO A 89 27.41 -6.26 5.77
C PRO A 89 27.81 -4.97 6.50
N ALA A 90 27.06 -3.88 6.29
CA ALA A 90 27.29 -2.62 6.99
C ALA A 90 27.04 -2.73 8.51
N ASN A 91 25.96 -3.40 8.92
CA ASN A 91 25.63 -3.59 10.34
C ASN A 91 26.61 -4.57 11.00
N LEU A 92 26.95 -5.67 10.33
CA LEU A 92 27.92 -6.65 10.82
C LEU A 92 29.31 -6.03 11.04
N HIS A 93 29.76 -5.17 10.13
CA HIS A 93 30.98 -4.40 10.35
C HIS A 93 30.84 -3.46 11.54
N ALA A 94 29.73 -2.72 11.66
CA ALA A 94 29.50 -1.82 12.80
C ALA A 94 29.51 -2.57 14.14
N TRP A 95 29.10 -3.84 14.15
CA TRP A 95 29.15 -4.72 15.34
C TRP A 95 30.49 -5.43 15.53
N GLY A 96 31.51 -5.16 14.71
CA GLY A 96 32.81 -5.82 14.79
C GLY A 96 32.81 -7.30 14.41
N LYS A 97 31.78 -7.77 13.70
CA LYS A 97 31.65 -9.17 13.25
C LYS A 97 32.22 -9.41 11.86
N ASN A 98 32.31 -8.36 11.03
CA ASN A 98 32.92 -8.41 9.71
C ASN A 98 34.03 -7.35 9.59
N GLU A 99 35.07 -7.66 8.81
CA GLU A 99 36.16 -6.71 8.54
C GLU A 99 35.76 -5.59 7.57
N THR A 100 34.87 -5.87 6.62
CA THR A 100 34.48 -4.91 5.57
C THR A 100 32.97 -4.75 5.48
N PRO A 101 32.45 -3.54 5.20
CA PRO A 101 31.02 -3.27 5.13
C PRO A 101 30.46 -3.51 3.73
N THR A 102 31.10 -4.36 2.93
CA THR A 102 30.87 -4.45 1.48
C THR A 102 29.80 -5.49 1.11
N CYS A 103 28.97 -5.15 0.13
CA CYS A 103 28.04 -6.06 -0.51
C CYS A 103 28.81 -7.17 -1.25
N LEU A 104 28.42 -8.42 -1.01
CA LEU A 104 29.03 -9.59 -1.66
C LEU A 104 28.81 -9.63 -3.17
N LEU A 105 27.74 -9.00 -3.65
CA LEU A 105 27.45 -8.95 -5.09
C LEU A 105 28.28 -7.87 -5.76
N CYS A 106 28.11 -6.60 -5.39
CA CYS A 106 28.67 -5.48 -6.16
C CYS A 106 29.85 -4.75 -5.50
N SER A 107 30.31 -5.20 -4.33
CA SER A 107 31.45 -4.63 -3.58
C SER A 107 31.27 -3.18 -3.10
N ARG A 108 30.12 -2.53 -3.33
CA ARG A 108 29.75 -1.26 -2.70
C ARG A 108 29.38 -1.47 -1.23
N ARG A 109 29.16 -0.41 -0.46
CA ARG A 109 28.66 -0.51 0.92
C ARG A 109 27.33 -1.28 0.96
N GLY A 110 27.29 -2.39 1.68
CA GLY A 110 26.15 -3.28 1.82
C GLY A 110 25.23 -2.87 2.97
N SER A 111 24.58 -1.71 2.87
CA SER A 111 23.47 -1.36 3.77
C SER A 111 22.21 -2.16 3.42
N LEU A 112 21.22 -2.18 4.31
CA LEU A 112 19.92 -2.79 3.99
C LEU A 112 19.25 -2.12 2.79
N GLU A 113 19.30 -0.79 2.71
CA GLU A 113 18.79 -0.04 1.55
C GLU A 113 19.41 -0.54 0.25
N HIS A 114 20.74 -0.66 0.24
CA HIS A 114 21.49 -1.13 -0.90
C HIS A 114 21.08 -2.55 -1.30
N LEU A 115 21.03 -3.47 -0.33
CA LEU A 115 20.68 -4.86 -0.61
C LEU A 115 19.24 -5.00 -1.11
N LEU A 116 18.29 -4.28 -0.50
CA LEU A 116 16.87 -4.46 -0.75
C LEU A 116 16.33 -3.66 -1.93
N SER A 117 16.99 -2.57 -2.34
CA SER A 117 16.43 -1.67 -3.36
C SER A 117 17.40 -1.18 -4.45
N SER A 118 18.71 -1.11 -4.18
CA SER A 118 19.63 -0.29 -5.01
C SER A 118 20.90 -1.01 -5.49
N CYS A 119 21.02 -2.33 -5.28
CA CYS A 119 22.18 -3.10 -5.72
C CYS A 119 22.15 -3.27 -7.26
N PRO A 120 23.16 -2.75 -8.00
CA PRO A 120 23.15 -2.84 -9.47
C PRO A 120 23.23 -4.27 -10.00
N LYS A 121 23.98 -5.15 -9.31
CA LYS A 121 24.06 -6.57 -9.71
C LYS A 121 22.75 -7.30 -9.43
N ALA A 122 22.14 -7.10 -8.25
CA ALA A 122 20.84 -7.67 -7.95
C ALA A 122 19.74 -7.19 -8.92
N LEU A 123 19.84 -5.94 -9.39
CA LEU A 123 18.97 -5.41 -10.44
C LEU A 123 19.20 -6.12 -11.79
N ALA A 124 20.46 -6.29 -12.20
CA ALA A 124 20.81 -6.97 -13.45
C ALA A 124 20.41 -8.45 -13.46
N ASP A 125 20.55 -9.12 -12.30
CA ASP A 125 20.18 -10.52 -12.09
C ASP A 125 18.66 -10.71 -11.91
N GLY A 126 17.88 -9.62 -11.92
CA GLY A 126 16.42 -9.66 -11.83
C GLY A 126 15.86 -9.98 -10.43
N CYS A 127 16.67 -9.92 -9.37
CA CYS A 127 16.24 -10.25 -8.01
C CYS A 127 15.07 -9.36 -7.54
N TYR A 128 15.07 -8.08 -7.94
CA TYR A 128 13.98 -7.16 -7.63
C TYR A 128 12.69 -7.43 -8.41
N TRP A 129 12.80 -8.01 -9.61
CA TRP A 129 11.62 -8.45 -10.38
C TRP A 129 10.89 -9.55 -9.65
N TRP A 130 11.61 -10.49 -9.04
CA TRP A 130 10.97 -11.59 -8.31
C TRP A 130 10.12 -11.09 -7.12
N ARG A 131 10.64 -10.12 -6.35
CA ARG A 131 9.87 -9.49 -5.27
C ARG A 131 8.67 -8.72 -5.82
N HIS A 132 8.88 -7.93 -6.88
CA HIS A 132 7.81 -7.18 -7.52
C HIS A 132 6.70 -8.10 -8.04
N ASP A 133 7.03 -9.14 -8.79
CA ASP A 133 6.07 -10.13 -9.34
C ASP A 133 5.28 -10.85 -8.23
N ARG A 134 5.92 -11.14 -7.10
CA ARG A 134 5.25 -11.73 -5.93
C ARG A 134 4.17 -10.81 -5.36
N VAL A 135 4.49 -9.53 -5.19
CA VAL A 135 3.53 -8.52 -4.72
C VAL A 135 2.45 -8.29 -5.77
N LEU A 136 2.84 -8.17 -7.04
CA LEU A 136 1.93 -7.99 -8.16
C LEU A 136 0.90 -9.10 -8.23
N LYS A 137 1.34 -10.36 -8.05
CA LYS A 137 0.47 -11.54 -7.97
C LYS A 137 -0.51 -11.44 -6.79
N ALA A 138 -0.04 -11.11 -5.58
CA ALA A 138 -0.92 -11.01 -4.40
C ALA A 138 -2.00 -9.92 -4.57
N VAL A 139 -1.62 -8.78 -5.15
CA VAL A 139 -2.57 -7.70 -5.48
C VAL A 139 -3.52 -8.14 -6.59
N ALA A 140 -3.03 -8.85 -7.62
CA ALA A 140 -3.84 -9.36 -8.73
C ALA A 140 -4.93 -10.31 -8.26
N GLU A 141 -4.58 -11.27 -7.41
CA GLU A 141 -5.52 -12.24 -6.85
C GLU A 141 -6.63 -11.53 -6.06
N SER A 142 -6.27 -10.52 -5.27
CA SER A 142 -7.22 -9.70 -4.51
C SER A 142 -8.18 -8.92 -5.43
N ILE A 143 -7.68 -8.33 -6.51
CA ILE A 143 -8.48 -7.59 -7.49
C ILE A 143 -9.36 -8.55 -8.30
N ALA A 144 -8.84 -9.70 -8.72
CA ALA A 144 -9.57 -10.73 -9.45
C ALA A 144 -10.75 -11.25 -8.62
N LEU A 145 -10.53 -11.49 -7.31
CA LEU A 145 -11.58 -11.86 -6.37
C LEU A 145 -12.63 -10.75 -6.22
N ALA A 146 -12.22 -9.49 -6.20
CA ALA A 146 -13.15 -8.37 -6.15
C ALA A 146 -14.00 -8.27 -7.43
N ILE A 147 -13.41 -8.50 -8.61
CA ILE A 147 -14.11 -8.52 -9.90
C ILE A 147 -15.10 -9.69 -9.96
N SER A 148 -14.73 -10.88 -9.49
CA SER A 148 -15.66 -12.01 -9.47
C SER A 148 -16.84 -11.76 -8.52
N THR A 149 -16.57 -11.20 -7.35
CA THR A 149 -17.61 -10.86 -6.36
C THR A 149 -18.53 -9.75 -6.86
N SER A 150 -18.01 -8.75 -7.57
CA SER A 150 -18.82 -7.64 -8.08
C SER A 150 -19.80 -8.06 -9.18
N LYS A 151 -19.47 -9.10 -9.97
CA LYS A 151 -20.40 -9.70 -10.95
C LYS A 151 -21.69 -10.22 -10.29
N HIS A 152 -21.62 -10.62 -9.03
CA HIS A 152 -22.78 -11.13 -8.27
C HIS A 152 -23.62 -10.02 -7.60
N HIS A 153 -23.15 -8.77 -7.62
CA HIS A 153 -23.79 -7.66 -6.90
C HIS A 153 -24.78 -6.81 -7.72
N HIS A 154 -24.95 -7.09 -9.02
CA HIS A 154 -25.97 -6.42 -9.86
C HIS A 154 -27.08 -7.42 -10.22
N ALA A 155 -28.37 -7.22 -9.95
CA ALA A 155 -29.13 -6.04 -9.53
C ALA A 155 -30.19 -6.41 -8.48
N LYS A 156 -30.21 -5.76 -7.31
CA LYS A 156 -31.48 -5.63 -6.58
C LYS A 156 -32.34 -4.63 -7.34
N LYS A 157 -33.48 -5.08 -7.90
CA LYS A 157 -34.50 -4.18 -8.46
C LYS A 157 -34.69 -3.01 -7.51
N LYS A 158 -34.69 -1.78 -8.02
CA LYS A 158 -35.05 -0.59 -7.24
C LYS A 158 -36.49 -0.80 -6.74
N VAL A 159 -36.64 -1.31 -5.54
CA VAL A 159 -37.93 -1.34 -4.86
C VAL A 159 -38.24 0.12 -4.54
N ILE A 160 -39.24 0.66 -5.22
CA ILE A 160 -39.77 1.98 -4.90
C ILE A 160 -40.32 1.87 -3.49
N THR A 161 -39.69 2.54 -2.53
CA THR A 161 -40.22 2.64 -1.17
C THR A 161 -41.30 3.72 -1.21
N PHE A 162 -42.57 3.34 -1.08
CA PHE A 162 -43.65 4.32 -0.92
C PHE A 162 -43.49 5.00 0.43
N ILE A 163 -43.35 6.33 0.41
CA ILE A 163 -43.30 7.18 1.61
C ILE A 163 -44.70 7.74 1.82
N LYS A 164 -45.22 7.68 3.05
CA LYS A 164 -46.54 8.24 3.37
C LYS A 164 -46.49 9.78 3.27
N ALA A 165 -47.62 10.37 2.88
CA ALA A 165 -47.75 11.83 2.83
C ALA A 165 -47.47 12.43 4.22
N GLY A 166 -46.47 13.31 4.31
CA GLY A 166 -46.02 13.95 5.56
C GLY A 166 -44.67 13.46 6.09
N ASP A 167 -44.17 12.30 5.65
CA ASP A 167 -42.87 11.77 6.09
C ASP A 167 -41.72 12.32 5.21
N LYS A 168 -40.65 12.78 5.86
CA LYS A 168 -39.41 13.19 5.17
C LYS A 168 -38.55 11.94 4.88
N SER A 169 -38.08 11.79 3.65
CA SER A 169 -37.10 10.75 3.32
C SER A 169 -35.82 11.00 4.12
N GLN A 170 -35.43 10.07 5.01
CA GLN A 170 -34.07 10.08 5.55
C GLN A 170 -33.10 9.91 4.38
N ALA A 171 -32.23 10.89 4.16
CA ALA A 171 -31.19 10.81 3.14
C ALA A 171 -30.33 9.58 3.45
N ARG A 172 -30.47 8.51 2.67
CA ARG A 172 -29.59 7.35 2.81
C ARG A 172 -28.17 7.86 2.53
N PRO A 173 -27.17 7.52 3.37
CA PRO A 173 -25.79 7.83 3.04
C PRO A 173 -25.51 7.24 1.66
N ARG A 174 -24.99 8.07 0.74
CA ARG A 174 -24.55 7.62 -0.59
C ARG A 174 -23.56 6.48 -0.37
N THR A 175 -23.95 5.25 -0.69
CA THR A 175 -22.99 4.15 -0.80
C THR A 175 -22.01 4.55 -1.89
N THR A 176 -20.77 4.85 -1.51
CA THR A 176 -19.69 5.11 -2.48
C THR A 176 -19.40 3.80 -3.20
N THR A 177 -20.09 3.56 -4.31
CA THR A 177 -19.80 2.48 -5.24
C THR A 177 -18.42 2.73 -5.86
N GLY A 178 -17.47 1.83 -5.63
CA GLY A 178 -16.15 1.88 -6.26
C GLY A 178 -16.20 1.59 -7.76
N LEU A 179 -15.07 1.80 -8.44
CA LEU A 179 -14.93 1.70 -9.89
C LEU A 179 -15.40 0.35 -10.43
N LEU A 180 -15.07 -0.76 -9.75
CA LEU A 180 -15.44 -2.11 -10.19
C LEU A 180 -16.95 -2.38 -10.15
N HIS A 181 -17.74 -1.54 -9.47
CA HIS A 181 -19.20 -1.65 -9.47
C HIS A 181 -19.86 -0.93 -10.65
N THR A 182 -19.10 -0.19 -11.48
CA THR A 182 -19.69 0.60 -12.58
C THR A 182 -19.94 -0.21 -13.86
N ALA A 183 -19.35 -1.40 -13.97
CA ALA A 183 -19.51 -2.31 -15.10
C ALA A 183 -19.44 -3.78 -14.65
N SER A 184 -19.86 -4.71 -15.51
CA SER A 184 -19.90 -6.15 -15.23
C SER A 184 -18.91 -6.97 -16.07
N ASP A 185 -18.40 -6.41 -17.16
CA ASP A 185 -17.52 -7.02 -18.15
C ASP A 185 -16.03 -6.73 -17.88
N TRP A 186 -15.67 -6.45 -16.63
CA TRP A 186 -14.28 -6.19 -16.26
C TRP A 186 -13.38 -7.38 -16.62
N GLN A 187 -12.32 -7.07 -17.34
CA GLN A 187 -11.22 -7.98 -17.68
C GLN A 187 -9.95 -7.44 -17.04
N LEU A 188 -9.25 -8.29 -16.27
CA LEU A 188 -7.96 -7.98 -15.65
C LEU A 188 -6.84 -8.63 -16.47
N GLN A 189 -5.84 -7.84 -16.82
CA GLN A 189 -4.58 -8.28 -17.40
C GLN A 189 -3.45 -7.85 -16.45
N VAL A 190 -2.48 -8.73 -16.23
CA VAL A 190 -1.38 -8.53 -15.27
C VAL A 190 -0.06 -8.87 -15.93
N ASP A 191 0.96 -8.04 -15.73
CA ASP A 191 2.29 -8.24 -16.30
C ASP A 191 3.18 -9.16 -15.45
N LEU A 192 2.77 -10.42 -15.28
CA LEU A 192 3.64 -11.43 -14.65
C LEU A 192 4.57 -12.02 -15.72
N GLY A 193 5.89 -11.86 -15.54
CA GLY A 193 6.88 -12.40 -16.47
C GLY A 193 6.93 -11.67 -17.83
N ARG A 194 6.54 -10.39 -17.89
CA ARG A 194 6.60 -9.53 -19.10
C ARG A 194 5.70 -10.00 -20.25
N GLN A 195 4.58 -10.64 -19.93
CA GLN A 195 3.66 -11.21 -20.92
C GLN A 195 2.49 -10.27 -21.25
N LEU A 196 2.33 -9.16 -20.52
CA LEU A 196 1.24 -8.24 -20.79
C LEU A 196 1.49 -7.49 -22.09
N LYS A 197 0.50 -7.55 -22.97
CA LYS A 197 0.44 -6.71 -24.18
C LYS A 197 -0.72 -5.75 -24.02
N PHE A 198 -0.42 -4.46 -24.07
CA PHE A 198 -1.46 -3.45 -23.96
C PHE A 198 -2.51 -3.65 -25.07
N PRO A 199 -3.82 -3.58 -24.76
CA PRO A 199 -4.84 -3.83 -25.76
C PRO A 199 -4.77 -2.83 -26.93
N GLN A 200 -4.32 -3.32 -28.10
CA GLN A 200 -4.08 -2.49 -29.29
C GLN A 200 -5.32 -1.74 -29.79
N HIS A 201 -6.51 -2.32 -29.58
CA HIS A 201 -7.79 -1.68 -29.93
C HIS A 201 -8.09 -0.42 -29.09
N ILE A 202 -7.41 -0.23 -27.96
CA ILE A 202 -7.50 0.98 -27.12
C ILE A 202 -6.44 1.98 -27.57
N ALA A 203 -5.16 1.60 -27.50
CA ALA A 203 -4.04 2.42 -27.92
C ALA A 203 -2.89 1.54 -28.42
N GLU A 204 -2.20 2.01 -29.45
CA GLU A 204 -0.95 1.41 -29.91
C GLU A 204 0.18 2.00 -29.06
N THR A 205 0.79 1.17 -28.22
CA THR A 205 1.88 1.59 -27.33
C THR A 205 2.82 0.42 -27.03
N SER A 206 4.09 0.74 -26.85
CA SER A 206 5.10 -0.19 -26.31
C SER A 206 5.17 -0.16 -24.78
N LEU A 207 4.39 0.72 -24.13
CA LEU A 207 4.33 0.80 -22.68
C LEU A 207 3.59 -0.39 -22.10
N CYS A 208 4.18 -0.99 -21.07
CA CYS A 208 3.64 -2.11 -20.33
C CYS A 208 3.44 -1.68 -18.87
N PRO A 209 2.23 -1.25 -18.48
CA PRO A 209 1.90 -1.06 -17.07
C PRO A 209 1.76 -2.42 -16.38
N ASP A 210 1.98 -2.47 -15.07
CA ASP A 210 1.97 -3.73 -14.32
C ASP A 210 0.59 -4.40 -14.31
N MET A 211 -0.50 -3.63 -14.35
CA MET A 211 -1.86 -4.16 -14.51
C MET A 211 -2.76 -3.25 -15.33
N VAL A 212 -3.65 -3.88 -16.07
CA VAL A 212 -4.67 -3.24 -16.90
C VAL A 212 -6.03 -3.86 -16.61
N ILE A 213 -7.01 -3.05 -16.22
CA ILE A 213 -8.40 -3.47 -16.00
C ILE A 213 -9.29 -2.74 -17.00
N THR A 214 -9.98 -3.47 -17.87
CA THR A 214 -10.79 -2.89 -18.95
C THR A 214 -12.24 -3.36 -18.89
N SER A 215 -13.16 -2.45 -19.18
CA SER A 215 -14.56 -2.74 -19.52
C SER A 215 -14.82 -2.16 -20.91
N ALA A 216 -15.04 -3.05 -21.89
CA ALA A 216 -15.29 -2.66 -23.27
C ALA A 216 -16.69 -2.04 -23.43
N ALA A 217 -17.69 -2.60 -22.73
CA ALA A 217 -19.07 -2.13 -22.81
C ALA A 217 -19.24 -0.70 -22.30
N SER A 218 -18.53 -0.33 -21.23
CA SER A 218 -18.62 1.01 -20.62
C SER A 218 -17.49 1.97 -21.02
N LYS A 219 -16.58 1.51 -21.90
CA LYS A 219 -15.33 2.17 -22.33
C LYS A 219 -14.53 2.73 -21.15
N GLN A 220 -14.22 1.86 -20.19
CA GLN A 220 -13.44 2.21 -19.01
C GLN A 220 -12.12 1.43 -18.98
N LEU A 221 -11.05 2.10 -18.59
CA LEU A 221 -9.72 1.52 -18.45
C LEU A 221 -9.06 2.05 -17.17
N ILE A 222 -8.61 1.13 -16.33
CA ILE A 222 -7.88 1.40 -15.09
C ILE A 222 -6.47 0.82 -15.26
N MET A 223 -5.46 1.66 -15.12
CA MET A 223 -4.05 1.26 -15.12
C MET A 223 -3.51 1.31 -13.70
N LEU A 224 -2.81 0.25 -13.30
CA LEU A 224 -2.15 0.16 -12.01
C LEU A 224 -0.66 -0.05 -12.24
N GLU A 225 0.16 0.73 -11.53
CA GLU A 225 1.62 0.65 -11.61
C GLU A 225 2.16 0.37 -10.21
N LEU A 226 2.76 -0.79 -10.03
CA LEU A 226 3.35 -1.26 -8.79
C LEU A 226 4.82 -0.80 -8.68
N THR A 227 5.17 -0.34 -7.48
CA THR A 227 6.56 -0.04 -7.13
C THR A 227 6.87 -0.63 -5.77
N VAL A 228 8.06 -1.22 -5.62
CA VAL A 228 8.54 -1.78 -4.35
C VAL A 228 9.78 -1.01 -3.88
N PRO A 229 9.63 0.24 -3.39
CA PRO A 229 10.76 1.09 -3.04
C PRO A 229 11.31 0.80 -1.63
N TRP A 230 12.44 1.43 -1.32
CA TRP A 230 12.83 1.71 0.06
C TRP A 230 11.88 2.72 0.68
N GLU A 231 11.56 2.55 1.96
CA GLU A 231 10.50 3.31 2.63
C GLU A 231 10.74 4.82 2.69
N GLU A 232 12.00 5.26 2.64
CA GLU A 232 12.37 6.67 2.63
C GLU A 232 12.33 7.31 1.23
N SER A 233 12.21 6.51 0.16
CA SER A 233 12.35 6.95 -1.25
C SER A 233 11.08 6.80 -2.09
N MET A 234 9.91 6.77 -1.42
CA MET A 234 8.63 6.40 -2.03
C MET A 234 8.10 7.47 -3.01
N GLU A 235 8.03 8.74 -2.60
CA GLU A 235 7.36 9.78 -3.39
C GLU A 235 8.07 10.09 -4.71
N GLU A 236 9.40 10.25 -4.69
CA GLU A 236 10.18 10.58 -5.90
C GLU A 236 10.06 9.53 -7.01
N THR A 237 9.91 8.25 -6.64
CA THR A 237 9.82 7.16 -7.61
C THR A 237 8.46 7.18 -8.33
N ASN A 238 7.41 7.59 -7.63
CA ASN A 238 6.05 7.63 -8.16
C ASN A 238 5.84 8.75 -9.16
N GLU A 239 6.31 9.95 -8.84
CA GLU A 239 6.18 11.12 -9.72
C GLU A 239 6.81 10.88 -11.09
N ARG A 240 8.00 10.26 -11.11
CA ARG A 240 8.72 9.91 -12.35
C ARG A 240 7.93 8.90 -13.19
N LYS A 241 7.30 7.90 -12.57
CA LYS A 241 6.47 6.90 -13.28
C LYS A 241 5.17 7.50 -13.80
N HIS A 242 4.51 8.38 -13.05
CA HIS A 242 3.27 9.04 -13.49
C HIS A 242 3.49 9.92 -14.73
N ALA A 243 4.63 10.61 -14.81
CA ALA A 243 4.99 11.42 -15.98
C ALA A 243 5.09 10.59 -17.26
N LYS A 244 5.64 9.37 -17.17
CA LYS A 244 5.80 8.44 -18.30
C LYS A 244 4.47 8.07 -18.98
N TYR A 245 3.39 7.93 -18.21
CA TYR A 245 2.09 7.49 -18.72
C TYR A 245 1.14 8.63 -19.12
N GLN A 246 1.49 9.91 -18.92
CA GLN A 246 0.60 11.04 -19.24
C GLN A 246 0.13 11.04 -20.69
N VAL A 247 1.07 10.89 -21.63
CA VAL A 247 0.75 10.90 -23.07
C VAL A 247 -0.21 9.74 -23.43
N LEU A 248 0.02 8.55 -22.86
CA LEU A 248 -0.86 7.40 -23.07
C LEU A 248 -2.27 7.64 -22.50
N LEU A 249 -2.36 8.26 -21.31
CA LEU A 249 -3.64 8.60 -20.68
C LEU A 249 -4.46 9.56 -21.55
N GLU A 250 -3.82 10.58 -22.11
CA GLU A 250 -4.46 11.55 -22.99
C GLU A 250 -4.91 10.92 -24.31
N MET A 251 -4.08 10.08 -24.93
CA MET A 251 -4.44 9.34 -26.14
C MET A 251 -5.69 8.46 -25.93
N CYS A 252 -5.74 7.70 -24.84
CA CYS A 252 -6.90 6.87 -24.52
C CYS A 252 -8.17 7.71 -24.30
N ARG A 253 -8.05 8.86 -23.60
CA ARG A 253 -9.17 9.80 -23.42
C ARG A 253 -9.66 10.38 -24.74
N GLY A 254 -8.75 10.75 -25.66
CA GLY A 254 -9.07 11.22 -27.00
C GLY A 254 -9.84 10.20 -27.83
N ARG A 255 -9.62 8.90 -27.58
CA ARG A 255 -10.37 7.78 -28.20
C ARG A 255 -11.68 7.45 -27.46
N GLY A 256 -12.10 8.27 -26.52
CA GLY A 256 -13.36 8.15 -25.80
C GLY A 256 -13.35 7.16 -24.63
N TRP A 257 -12.16 6.75 -24.13
CA TRP A 257 -12.05 5.91 -22.95
C TRP A 257 -11.98 6.73 -21.66
N ARG A 258 -12.74 6.31 -20.65
CA ARG A 258 -12.63 6.83 -19.29
C ARG A 258 -11.46 6.17 -18.59
N MET A 259 -10.43 6.97 -18.32
CA MET A 259 -9.13 6.52 -17.80
C MET A 259 -8.98 6.82 -16.31
N SER A 260 -8.55 5.81 -15.54
CA SER A 260 -8.03 5.98 -14.18
C SER A 260 -6.62 5.40 -14.10
N TYR A 261 -5.70 6.12 -13.46
CA TYR A 261 -4.36 5.65 -13.15
C TYR A 261 -4.18 5.65 -11.65
N GLU A 262 -3.80 4.51 -11.06
CA GLU A 262 -3.44 4.42 -9.65
C GLU A 262 -2.02 3.87 -9.50
N PRO A 263 -1.08 4.65 -8.94
CA PRO A 263 0.17 4.08 -8.47
C PRO A 263 -0.08 3.28 -7.19
N ILE A 264 0.60 2.15 -7.08
CA ILE A 264 0.57 1.26 -5.92
C ILE A 264 2.00 1.11 -5.41
N GLU A 265 2.23 1.42 -4.14
CA GLU A 265 3.53 1.20 -3.51
C GLU A 265 3.40 0.23 -2.34
N VAL A 266 4.39 -0.64 -2.23
CA VAL A 266 4.59 -1.52 -1.08
C VAL A 266 6.07 -1.46 -0.71
N GLY A 267 6.39 -1.05 0.50
CA GLY A 267 7.77 -0.95 0.96
C GLY A 267 8.48 -2.31 0.96
N CYS A 268 9.74 -2.33 0.58
CA CYS A 268 10.54 -3.57 0.52
C CYS A 268 10.76 -4.23 1.89
N ARG A 269 10.51 -3.53 3.01
CA ARG A 269 10.54 -4.04 4.39
C ARG A 269 9.20 -4.59 4.88
N GLY A 270 8.15 -4.67 4.05
CA GLY A 270 6.84 -5.20 4.50
C GLY A 270 5.79 -4.14 4.87
N PHE A 271 6.02 -2.87 4.54
CA PHE A 271 5.11 -1.80 4.92
C PHE A 271 4.24 -1.36 3.75
N ALA A 272 2.93 -1.54 3.88
CA ALA A 272 1.98 -1.03 2.91
C ALA A 272 1.89 0.50 2.97
N VAL A 273 1.70 1.11 1.81
CA VAL A 273 1.60 2.57 1.67
C VAL A 273 0.15 2.99 1.49
N CYS A 274 -0.16 4.25 1.81
CA CYS A 274 -1.48 4.84 1.60
C CYS A 274 -1.93 4.77 0.13
N SER A 275 -1.01 4.71 -0.83
CA SER A 275 -1.31 4.54 -2.27
C SER A 275 -2.05 3.23 -2.56
N LEU A 276 -1.54 2.09 -2.07
CA LEU A 276 -2.24 0.79 -2.14
C LEU A 276 -3.63 0.86 -1.48
N CYS A 277 -3.69 1.45 -0.28
CA CYS A 277 -4.93 1.62 0.49
C CYS A 277 -5.99 2.41 -0.29
N ARG A 278 -5.58 3.50 -0.94
CA ARG A 278 -6.42 4.39 -1.74
C ARG A 278 -6.85 3.71 -3.04
N ALA A 279 -5.93 3.04 -3.74
CA ALA A 279 -6.22 2.32 -4.97
C ALA A 279 -7.29 1.24 -4.74
N LEU A 280 -7.12 0.40 -3.72
CA LEU A 280 -8.10 -0.63 -3.34
C LEU A 280 -9.48 0.00 -3.01
N SER A 281 -9.51 1.10 -2.26
CA SER A 281 -10.75 1.79 -1.95
C SER A 281 -11.43 2.41 -3.18
N ARG A 282 -10.67 2.99 -4.12
CA ARG A 282 -11.22 3.50 -5.39
C ARG A 282 -11.79 2.38 -6.24
N LEU A 283 -11.16 1.21 -6.24
CA LEU A 283 -11.70 0.01 -6.90
C LEU A 283 -13.00 -0.49 -6.25
N GLY A 284 -13.29 -0.10 -5.00
CA GLY A 284 -14.46 -0.54 -4.22
C GLY A 284 -14.15 -1.63 -3.21
N ILE A 285 -12.88 -2.04 -3.09
CA ILE A 285 -12.44 -3.02 -2.12
C ILE A 285 -12.38 -2.33 -0.74
N SER A 286 -13.18 -2.83 0.19
CA SER A 286 -13.38 -2.21 1.50
C SER A 286 -13.45 -3.25 2.62
N GLY A 287 -13.44 -2.79 3.87
CA GLY A 287 -13.61 -3.65 5.05
C GLY A 287 -12.55 -4.74 5.18
N MET A 288 -12.99 -5.97 5.43
CA MET A 288 -12.11 -7.13 5.63
C MET A 288 -11.33 -7.48 4.36
N ALA A 289 -11.96 -7.44 3.18
CA ALA A 289 -11.28 -7.74 1.92
C ALA A 289 -10.10 -6.79 1.66
N LYS A 290 -10.27 -5.50 1.98
CA LYS A 290 -9.18 -4.52 1.90
C LYS A 290 -8.03 -4.84 2.86
N LYS A 291 -8.35 -5.20 4.11
CA LYS A 291 -7.32 -5.58 5.10
C LYS A 291 -6.55 -6.82 4.66
N MET A 292 -7.25 -7.84 4.16
CA MET A 292 -6.62 -9.06 3.65
C MET A 292 -5.75 -8.77 2.43
N ALA A 293 -6.22 -7.97 1.47
CA ALA A 293 -5.43 -7.60 0.29
C ALA A 293 -4.13 -6.86 0.67
N ILE A 294 -4.22 -5.92 1.62
CA ILE A 294 -3.04 -5.21 2.15
C ILE A 294 -2.09 -6.20 2.82
N GLN A 295 -2.61 -7.08 3.68
CA GLN A 295 -1.80 -8.08 4.39
C GLN A 295 -1.12 -9.05 3.43
N SER A 296 -1.84 -9.56 2.42
CA SER A 296 -1.24 -10.46 1.41
C SER A 296 -0.15 -9.76 0.60
N ALA A 297 -0.31 -8.48 0.28
CA ALA A 297 0.71 -7.71 -0.42
C ALA A 297 1.96 -7.46 0.45
N THR A 298 1.81 -7.17 1.75
CA THR A 298 2.95 -6.99 2.66
C THR A 298 3.66 -8.30 2.95
N GLU A 299 2.92 -9.37 3.25
CA GLU A 299 3.51 -10.70 3.48
C GLU A 299 4.26 -11.22 2.25
N ALA A 300 3.79 -10.88 1.04
CA ALA A 300 4.48 -11.23 -0.20
C ALA A 300 5.87 -10.57 -0.31
N THR A 301 6.10 -9.42 0.32
CA THR A 301 7.45 -8.82 0.41
C THR A 301 8.33 -9.45 1.49
N GLU A 302 7.73 -9.94 2.57
CA GLU A 302 8.42 -10.38 3.79
C GLU A 302 8.97 -11.81 3.70
N LYS A 303 8.26 -12.72 3.01
CA LYS A 303 8.61 -14.16 2.86
C LYS A 303 9.87 -14.42 2.01
N ILE A 304 10.75 -13.43 1.89
CA ILE A 304 11.83 -13.32 0.91
C ILE A 304 13.20 -13.17 1.58
N THR A 305 13.24 -12.95 2.89
CA THR A 305 14.45 -12.71 3.68
C THR A 305 14.65 -13.79 4.71
#